data_AF-A0A935IFK2-F1
#
_entry.id   AF-A0A935IFK2-F1
#
_cell.length_a   1.000
_cell.length_b   1.000
_cell.length_c   1.000
_cell.angle_alpha   90.00
_cell.angle_beta   90.00
_cell.angle_gamma   90.00
#
_symmetry.space_group_name_H-M   'P 1'
#
loop_
_entity.id
_entity.type
_entity.pdbx_description
1 polymer ?
#
loop_
_entity_poly.entity_id
_entity_poly.type
_entity_poly.pdbx_seq_one_letter_code
_entity_poly.pdbx_strand_id
1 'polypeptide(L)'
;MTTFIRLLPVVIAVLGASMPAVIEAQTPLPPVKPKLTMRWLDTLTVSPTPAAAGTNITATVKLMRPAASRMLITLALSDSTVSEGETLYGDCVAMPTQIYVEPNAYRGNFTINTLAPAARRPSTQYGSSKTFTITASYGSGSDRISTTFTVTRLCTGLWG
;
A
#
# COMPACT_ATOMS: atom_id res chain seq x y z
N MET A 1 -84.87 22.90 29.91
CA MET A 1 -85.33 24.15 29.29
C MET A 1 -84.13 25.10 29.27
N THR A 2 -83.73 25.71 28.15
CA THR A 2 -84.42 25.85 26.85
C THR A 2 -83.40 25.77 25.69
N THR A 3 -83.76 25.09 24.62
CA THR A 3 -83.00 25.04 23.36
C THR A 3 -83.28 26.29 22.52
N PHE A 4 -82.26 26.91 21.91
CA PHE A 4 -82.44 27.64 20.64
C PHE A 4 -81.19 27.51 19.75
N ILE A 5 -81.40 27.70 18.44
CA ILE A 5 -80.52 27.21 17.36
C ILE A 5 -80.43 28.28 16.25
N ARG A 6 -79.25 28.38 15.62
CA ARG A 6 -78.90 29.15 14.40
C ARG A 6 -78.89 30.69 14.49
N LEU A 7 -77.84 31.27 13.90
CA LEU A 7 -77.91 31.94 12.60
C LEU A 7 -76.54 31.86 11.90
N LEU A 8 -76.50 31.98 10.56
CA LEU A 8 -75.29 31.91 9.74
C LEU A 8 -75.49 32.65 8.40
N PRO A 9 -74.57 33.57 8.03
CA PRO A 9 -74.11 33.74 6.63
C PRO A 9 -72.57 33.55 6.53
N VAL A 10 -71.91 33.06 5.45
CA VAL A 10 -72.14 33.05 3.98
C VAL A 10 -71.67 34.37 3.31
N VAL A 11 -70.53 34.47 2.61
CA VAL A 11 -69.42 33.50 2.38
C VAL A 11 -68.08 34.03 2.97
N ILE A 12 -66.94 34.39 2.33
CA ILE A 12 -66.42 34.45 0.93
C ILE A 12 -64.94 33.97 0.96
N ALA A 13 -64.40 33.44 -0.15
CA ALA A 13 -63.05 32.81 -0.21
C ALA A 13 -61.97 33.65 -0.93
N VAL A 14 -60.70 33.36 -0.63
CA VAL A 14 -59.52 33.71 -1.46
C VAL A 14 -58.63 32.47 -1.60
N LEU A 15 -58.27 32.10 -2.83
CA LEU A 15 -57.32 31.02 -3.12
C LEU A 15 -55.88 31.51 -2.90
N GLY A 16 -54.98 30.64 -2.38
CA GLY A 16 -53.57 31.00 -2.23
C GLY A 16 -52.65 29.86 -1.82
N ALA A 17 -52.07 29.18 -2.81
CA ALA A 17 -50.84 28.37 -2.74
C ALA A 17 -50.63 27.47 -1.50
N SER A 18 -51.16 26.25 -1.52
CA SER A 18 -50.64 25.15 -0.72
C SER A 18 -49.24 24.75 -1.22
N MET A 19 -48.18 25.12 -0.48
CA MET A 19 -46.86 24.50 -0.68
C MET A 19 -46.79 23.21 0.15
N PRO A 20 -46.53 22.04 -0.44
CA PRO A 20 -46.34 20.81 0.32
C PRO A 20 -45.06 20.91 1.15
N ALA A 21 -45.09 20.41 2.39
CA ALA A 21 -43.88 20.27 3.17
C ALA A 21 -42.91 19.33 2.43
N VAL A 22 -41.71 19.82 2.11
CA VAL A 22 -40.62 18.98 1.61
C VAL A 22 -40.11 18.16 2.79
N ILE A 23 -40.77 17.01 3.01
CA ILE A 23 -40.20 15.93 3.78
C ILE A 23 -39.04 15.41 2.92
N GLU A 24 -37.83 15.83 3.23
CA GLU A 24 -36.64 15.20 2.69
C GLU A 24 -36.65 13.73 3.12
N ALA A 25 -37.05 12.85 2.18
CA ALA A 25 -36.93 11.42 2.35
C ALA A 25 -35.43 11.09 2.44
N GLN A 26 -34.91 11.04 3.66
CA GLN A 26 -33.55 10.63 3.96
C GLN A 26 -33.35 9.22 3.41
N THR A 27 -32.81 9.16 2.20
CA THR A 27 -32.49 7.90 1.52
C THR A 27 -31.52 7.16 2.44
N PRO A 28 -31.87 5.98 2.97
CA PRO A 28 -30.99 5.28 3.89
C PRO A 28 -29.65 5.06 3.19
N LEU A 29 -28.58 5.65 3.74
CA LEU A 29 -27.23 5.44 3.23
C LEU A 29 -27.02 3.92 3.16
N PRO A 30 -26.66 3.36 1.98
CA PRO A 30 -26.53 1.92 1.84
C PRO A 30 -25.55 1.44 2.90
N PRO A 31 -25.85 0.38 3.67
CA PRO A 31 -25.06 0.02 4.84
C PRO A 31 -23.65 -0.35 4.40
N VAL A 32 -22.73 0.60 4.54
CA VAL A 32 -21.30 0.44 4.23
C VAL A 32 -20.76 -0.52 5.28
N LYS A 33 -20.88 -1.82 4.98
CA LYS A 33 -20.26 -2.89 5.77
C LYS A 33 -18.82 -2.46 6.01
N PRO A 34 -18.36 -2.35 7.28
CA PRO A 34 -17.03 -1.85 7.56
C PRO A 34 -16.04 -2.71 6.80
N LYS A 35 -15.31 -2.09 5.85
CA LYS A 35 -14.33 -2.79 5.02
C LYS A 35 -13.17 -3.19 5.92
N LEU A 36 -13.31 -4.37 6.52
CA LEU A 36 -12.31 -5.08 7.31
C LEU A 36 -11.09 -5.32 6.41
N THR A 37 -10.25 -4.28 6.35
CA THR A 37 -8.96 -4.29 5.65
C THR A 37 -8.02 -5.06 6.57
N MET A 38 -8.25 -6.37 6.61
CA MET A 38 -7.64 -7.31 7.52
C MET A 38 -6.14 -7.30 7.29
N ARG A 39 -5.40 -6.67 8.21
CA ARG A 39 -3.95 -6.56 8.10
C ARG A 39 -3.30 -7.93 8.19
N TRP A 40 -2.40 -8.19 7.25
CA TRP A 40 -1.60 -9.40 7.12
C TRP A 40 -0.12 -9.11 7.32
N LEU A 41 0.38 -7.98 6.83
CA LEU A 41 1.80 -7.62 6.86
C LEU A 41 2.20 -7.05 8.23
N ASP A 42 3.13 -7.72 8.90
CA ASP A 42 3.60 -7.34 10.23
C ASP A 42 4.87 -6.47 10.15
N THR A 43 6.00 -7.08 9.79
CA THR A 43 7.32 -6.43 9.70
C THR A 43 8.10 -6.85 8.46
N LEU A 44 8.94 -5.95 7.95
CA LEU A 44 9.87 -6.19 6.85
C LEU A 44 11.28 -5.90 7.36
N THR A 45 12.12 -6.92 7.39
CA THR A 45 13.49 -6.86 7.94
C THR A 45 14.52 -7.21 6.87
N VAL A 46 15.64 -6.51 6.84
CA VAL A 46 16.72 -6.69 5.84
C VAL A 46 18.05 -6.90 6.58
N SER A 47 18.84 -7.88 6.17
CA SER A 47 20.13 -8.22 6.80
C SER A 47 21.11 -8.87 5.80
N PRO A 48 22.41 -8.51 5.81
CA PRO A 48 23.03 -7.48 6.64
C PRO A 48 22.65 -6.06 6.19
N THR A 49 22.63 -5.11 7.13
CA THR A 49 22.69 -3.69 6.81
C THR A 49 23.46 -2.92 7.89
N PRO A 50 24.36 -1.97 7.54
CA PRO A 50 24.83 -1.65 6.19
C PRO A 50 25.56 -2.82 5.51
N ALA A 51 25.48 -2.91 4.19
CA ALA A 51 26.15 -3.91 3.37
C ALA A 51 27.18 -3.27 2.43
N ALA A 52 28.12 -4.05 1.89
CA ALA A 52 28.99 -3.62 0.78
C ALA A 52 28.40 -4.06 -0.56
N ALA A 53 28.58 -3.28 -1.63
CA ALA A 53 28.25 -3.73 -2.98
C ALA A 53 29.01 -5.02 -3.34
N GLY A 54 28.32 -6.00 -3.92
CA GLY A 54 28.79 -7.38 -4.06
C GLY A 54 28.30 -8.32 -2.95
N THR A 55 27.55 -7.83 -1.97
CA THR A 55 26.91 -8.65 -0.93
C THR A 55 25.50 -9.05 -1.37
N ASN A 56 25.15 -10.32 -1.16
CA ASN A 56 23.77 -10.78 -1.23
C ASN A 56 23.09 -10.52 0.12
N ILE A 57 22.05 -9.70 0.12
CA ILE A 57 21.32 -9.26 1.31
C ILE A 57 20.01 -10.06 1.38
N THR A 58 19.69 -10.63 2.54
CA THR A 58 18.41 -11.33 2.74
C THR A 58 17.38 -10.37 3.32
N ALA A 59 16.20 -10.36 2.72
CA ALA A 59 15.03 -9.65 3.21
C ALA A 59 13.91 -10.64 3.57
N THR A 60 13.21 -10.36 4.67
CA THR A 60 12.13 -11.19 5.19
C THR A 60 10.90 -10.32 5.44
N VAL A 61 9.79 -10.67 4.79
CA VAL A 61 8.44 -10.21 5.17
C VAL A 61 7.90 -11.18 6.20
N LYS A 62 7.49 -10.68 7.36
CA LYS A 62 6.76 -11.42 8.40
C LYS A 62 5.26 -11.08 8.30
N LEU A 63 4.42 -12.10 8.46
CA LEU A 63 2.98 -11.97 8.56
C LEU A 63 2.51 -11.95 10.03
N MET A 64 1.40 -11.26 10.29
CA MET A 64 0.75 -11.21 11.61
C MET A 64 0.15 -12.55 12.06
N ARG A 65 -0.06 -13.46 11.10
CA ARG A 65 -0.70 -14.78 11.25
C ARG A 65 -0.18 -15.70 10.13
N PRO A 66 -0.30 -17.03 10.21
CA PRO A 66 0.18 -17.90 9.14
C PRO A 66 -0.67 -17.69 7.87
N ALA A 67 -0.05 -17.80 6.70
CA ALA A 67 -0.72 -17.61 5.42
C ALA A 67 -1.83 -18.65 5.22
N ALA A 68 -3.07 -18.22 5.03
CA ALA A 68 -4.23 -19.12 4.85
C ALA A 68 -4.25 -19.82 3.48
N SER A 69 -3.52 -19.27 2.51
CA SER A 69 -3.30 -19.80 1.17
C SER A 69 -1.95 -19.28 0.66
N ARG A 70 -1.58 -19.59 -0.58
CA ARG A 70 -0.36 -19.05 -1.20
C ARG A 70 -0.51 -17.55 -1.45
N MET A 71 0.12 -16.72 -0.62
CA MET A 71 -0.02 -15.27 -0.65
C MET A 71 1.04 -14.63 -1.54
N LEU A 72 0.62 -13.97 -2.61
CA LEU A 72 1.47 -13.09 -3.42
C LEU A 72 1.67 -11.75 -2.70
N ILE A 73 2.91 -11.32 -2.53
CA ILE A 73 3.29 -10.02 -1.95
C ILE A 73 4.11 -9.26 -2.98
N THR A 74 3.61 -8.12 -3.44
CA THR A 74 4.29 -7.24 -4.40
C THR A 74 5.27 -6.33 -3.67
N LEU A 75 6.49 -6.26 -4.18
CA LEU A 75 7.60 -5.48 -3.67
C LEU A 75 7.86 -4.25 -4.56
N ALA A 76 8.41 -3.19 -3.96
CA ALA A 76 8.89 -2.01 -4.67
C ALA A 76 10.19 -1.50 -4.02
N LEU A 77 11.10 -0.96 -4.83
CA LEU A 77 12.38 -0.38 -4.41
C LEU A 77 12.42 1.09 -4.85
N SER A 78 12.82 2.00 -3.96
CA SER A 78 13.00 3.42 -4.26
C SER A 78 13.97 3.62 -5.43
N ASP A 79 13.62 4.52 -6.35
CA ASP A 79 14.41 4.91 -7.53
C ASP A 79 14.75 3.77 -8.51
N SER A 80 14.02 2.65 -8.44
CA SER A 80 14.21 1.50 -9.34
C SER A 80 13.29 1.52 -10.56
N THR A 81 13.74 0.88 -11.64
CA THR A 81 12.93 0.50 -12.80
C THR A 81 12.71 -1.01 -12.81
N VAL A 82 11.61 -1.46 -13.43
CA VAL A 82 11.42 -2.89 -13.72
C VAL A 82 12.26 -3.24 -14.94
N SER A 83 13.22 -4.15 -14.78
CA SER A 83 13.96 -4.76 -15.89
C SER A 83 13.22 -5.99 -16.43
N GLU A 84 13.69 -6.49 -17.57
CA GLU A 84 13.28 -7.80 -18.09
C GLU A 84 13.45 -8.89 -17.02
N GLY A 85 12.51 -9.84 -16.97
CA GLY A 85 12.51 -10.91 -15.96
C GLY A 85 12.01 -10.51 -14.56
N GLU A 86 11.01 -9.63 -14.46
CA GLU A 86 10.33 -9.25 -13.19
C GLU A 86 11.27 -8.86 -12.04
N THR A 87 12.38 -8.21 -12.39
CA THR A 87 13.38 -7.74 -11.42
C THR A 87 13.33 -6.21 -11.34
N LEU A 88 13.36 -5.67 -10.12
CA LEU A 88 13.54 -4.25 -9.85
C LEU A 88 15.03 -3.95 -9.80
N TYR A 89 15.49 -3.04 -10.65
CA TYR A 89 16.88 -2.64 -10.77
C TYR A 89 17.05 -1.13 -10.54
N GLY A 90 18.00 -0.74 -9.70
CA GLY A 90 18.37 0.66 -9.46
C GLY A 90 19.73 0.74 -8.76
N ASP A 91 20.61 1.63 -9.22
CA ASP A 91 21.95 1.85 -8.64
C ASP A 91 22.76 0.55 -8.37
N CYS A 92 22.76 -0.40 -9.32
CA CYS A 92 23.40 -1.73 -9.14
C CYS A 92 22.82 -2.61 -8.02
N VAL A 93 21.63 -2.30 -7.51
CA VAL A 93 20.81 -3.16 -6.64
C VAL A 93 19.74 -3.85 -7.49
N ALA A 94 19.58 -5.16 -7.30
CA ALA A 94 18.59 -6.00 -7.99
C ALA A 94 17.77 -6.83 -6.98
N MET A 95 16.45 -6.80 -7.05
CA MET A 95 15.55 -7.63 -6.22
C MET A 95 14.28 -8.00 -7.01
N PRO A 96 13.55 -9.08 -6.69
CA PRO A 96 12.31 -9.42 -7.39
C PRO A 96 11.20 -8.38 -7.17
N THR A 97 10.29 -8.23 -8.15
CA THR A 97 9.05 -7.44 -8.01
C THR A 97 8.03 -8.09 -7.06
N GLN A 98 8.14 -9.39 -6.78
CA GLN A 98 7.14 -10.14 -6.03
C GLN A 98 7.70 -11.39 -5.33
N ILE A 99 7.04 -11.81 -4.25
CA ILE A 99 7.33 -13.06 -3.53
C ILE A 99 6.04 -13.82 -3.22
N TYR A 100 6.17 -15.12 -2.98
CA TYR A 100 5.11 -15.97 -2.44
C TYR A 100 5.40 -16.32 -0.97
N VAL A 101 4.39 -16.24 -0.11
CA VAL A 101 4.36 -16.92 1.19
C VAL A 101 3.48 -18.15 1.04
N GLU A 102 4.06 -19.32 1.26
CA GLU A 102 3.34 -20.60 1.11
C GLU A 102 2.35 -20.85 2.27
N PRO A 103 1.30 -21.66 2.06
CA PRO A 103 0.30 -21.94 3.10
C PRO A 103 0.91 -22.39 4.43
N ASN A 104 0.32 -21.91 5.53
CA ASN A 104 0.77 -22.08 6.91
C ASN A 104 2.11 -21.40 7.29
N ALA A 105 2.84 -20.80 6.35
CA ALA A 105 4.07 -20.07 6.67
C ALA A 105 3.77 -18.67 7.25
N TYR A 106 4.60 -18.23 8.19
CA TYR A 106 4.55 -16.88 8.79
C TYR A 106 5.48 -15.87 8.08
N ARG A 107 6.31 -16.33 7.14
CA ARG A 107 7.42 -15.55 6.57
C ARG A 107 7.63 -15.86 5.09
N GLY A 108 7.88 -14.82 4.29
CA GLY A 108 8.43 -14.93 2.94
C GLY A 108 9.82 -14.28 2.91
N ASN A 109 10.77 -14.92 2.24
CA ASN A 109 12.14 -14.43 2.11
C ASN A 109 12.45 -14.09 0.64
N PHE A 110 13.31 -13.11 0.41
CA PHE A 110 13.92 -12.84 -0.89
C PHE A 110 15.36 -12.35 -0.74
N THR A 111 16.13 -12.53 -1.81
CA THR A 111 17.49 -12.00 -1.93
C THR A 111 17.45 -10.68 -2.67
N ILE A 112 18.14 -9.69 -2.12
CA ILE A 112 18.53 -8.46 -2.81
C ILE A 112 20.00 -8.64 -3.19
N ASN A 113 20.28 -8.73 -4.48
CA ASN A 113 21.64 -8.84 -4.99
C ASN A 113 22.18 -7.43 -5.20
N THR A 114 23.36 -7.13 -4.64
CA THR A 114 24.08 -5.90 -4.99
C THR A 114 25.22 -6.27 -5.92
N LEU A 115 25.30 -5.67 -7.11
CA LEU A 115 26.36 -6.03 -8.07
C LEU A 115 27.72 -5.66 -7.50
N ALA A 116 28.68 -6.57 -7.65
CA ALA A 116 30.03 -6.37 -7.15
C ALA A 116 30.75 -5.26 -7.94
N PRO A 117 31.55 -4.44 -7.25
CA PRO A 117 32.68 -3.71 -7.84
C PRO A 117 33.42 -4.53 -8.92
N ALA A 118 33.41 -4.04 -10.17
CA ALA A 118 34.24 -4.64 -11.21
C ALA A 118 35.72 -4.55 -10.80
N ALA A 119 36.40 -5.69 -10.64
CA ALA A 119 37.66 -5.82 -9.92
C ALA A 119 38.89 -5.08 -10.52
N ARG A 120 38.73 -4.42 -11.68
CA ARG A 120 39.75 -3.56 -12.30
C ARG A 120 39.46 -2.05 -12.18
N ARG A 121 38.32 -1.65 -11.62
CA ARG A 121 38.05 -0.21 -11.39
C ARG A 121 38.84 0.29 -10.18
N PRO A 122 39.46 1.49 -10.24
CA PRO A 122 40.08 2.10 -9.07
C PRO A 122 39.02 2.47 -8.03
N SER A 123 39.42 2.61 -6.76
CA SER A 123 38.53 2.94 -5.64
C SER A 123 37.78 4.26 -5.78
N THR A 124 38.26 5.16 -6.65
CA THR A 124 37.65 6.43 -7.04
C THR A 124 36.44 6.30 -7.98
N GLN A 125 36.13 5.09 -8.47
CA GLN A 125 34.94 4.79 -9.29
C GLN A 125 33.87 3.98 -8.53
N TYR A 126 33.82 4.13 -7.20
CA TYR A 126 32.73 3.65 -6.36
C TYR A 126 32.01 4.83 -5.70
N GLY A 127 30.68 4.76 -5.69
CA GLY A 127 29.83 5.80 -5.15
C GLY A 127 29.83 5.81 -3.62
N SER A 128 29.45 6.96 -3.08
CA SER A 128 29.04 7.10 -1.68
C SER A 128 27.95 6.09 -1.32
N SER A 129 27.82 5.79 -0.03
CA SER A 129 26.74 4.93 0.46
C SER A 129 25.37 5.52 0.16
N LYS A 130 24.45 4.74 -0.43
CA LYS A 130 23.04 5.12 -0.59
C LYS A 130 22.18 4.25 0.32
N THR A 131 21.14 4.86 0.88
CA THR A 131 20.08 4.15 1.60
C THR A 131 18.88 4.02 0.67
N PHE A 132 18.38 2.80 0.53
CA PHE A 132 17.22 2.47 -0.28
C PHE A 132 16.02 2.17 0.61
N THR A 133 14.83 2.46 0.12
CA THR A 133 13.56 2.07 0.75
C THR A 133 12.95 0.90 -0.01
N ILE A 134 12.65 -0.19 0.71
CA ILE A 134 11.82 -1.29 0.21
C ILE A 134 10.41 -1.09 0.75
N THR A 135 9.40 -1.30 -0.09
CA THR A 135 8.01 -1.46 0.34
C THR A 135 7.51 -2.83 -0.06
N ALA A 136 6.95 -3.58 0.89
CA ALA A 136 6.18 -4.79 0.63
C ALA A 136 4.68 -4.48 0.75
N SER A 137 3.87 -5.06 -0.13
CA SER A 137 2.45 -4.75 -0.24
C SER A 137 1.60 -5.98 -0.55
N TYR A 138 0.38 -6.03 0.00
CA TYR A 138 -0.53 -7.16 -0.13
C TYR A 138 -1.94 -6.70 -0.55
N GLY A 139 -2.66 -7.57 -1.26
CA GLY A 139 -3.93 -7.26 -1.91
C GLY A 139 -3.78 -6.17 -2.97
N SER A 140 -4.77 -5.30 -3.12
CA SER A 140 -4.72 -4.14 -4.05
C SER A 140 -3.85 -2.99 -3.51
N GLY A 141 -2.70 -3.30 -2.92
CA GLY A 141 -1.80 -2.34 -2.26
C GLY A 141 -2.39 -1.64 -1.03
N SER A 142 -3.47 -2.18 -0.44
CA SER A 142 -4.14 -1.59 0.73
C SER A 142 -3.48 -1.95 2.07
N ASP A 143 -2.72 -3.04 2.11
CA ASP A 143 -1.82 -3.38 3.22
C ASP A 143 -0.38 -3.19 2.74
N ARG A 144 0.41 -2.42 3.48
CA ARG A 144 1.77 -1.98 3.11
C ARG A 144 2.64 -1.84 4.34
N ILE A 145 3.88 -2.30 4.22
CA ILE A 145 4.96 -2.04 5.17
C ILE A 145 6.24 -1.70 4.41
N SER A 146 7.05 -0.80 4.96
CA SER A 146 8.30 -0.36 4.35
C SER A 146 9.46 -0.48 5.34
N THR A 147 10.67 -0.64 4.81
CA THR A 147 11.91 -0.61 5.59
C THR A 147 13.03 0.00 4.76
N THR A 148 14.15 0.33 5.41
CA THR A 148 15.33 0.88 4.73
C THR A 148 16.57 0.03 4.93
N PHE A 149 17.49 0.08 3.98
CA PHE A 149 18.80 -0.56 4.09
C PHE A 149 19.85 0.27 3.34
N THR A 150 21.05 0.32 3.89
CA THR A 150 22.19 1.06 3.31
C THR A 150 23.13 0.11 2.58
N VAL A 151 23.51 0.46 1.36
CA VAL A 151 24.60 -0.20 0.61
C VAL A 151 25.75 0.79 0.47
N THR A 152 26.96 0.32 0.76
CA THR A 152 28.20 1.08 0.75
C THR A 152 29.06 0.69 -0.45
N ARG A 153 29.88 1.63 -0.97
CA ARG A 153 30.72 1.46 -2.16
C ARG A 153 29.95 0.97 -3.40
N LEU A 154 28.80 1.60 -3.67
CA LEU A 154 27.99 1.30 -4.84
C LEU A 154 28.76 1.49 -6.15
N CYS A 155 28.28 0.93 -7.25
CA CYS A 155 28.84 1.27 -8.56
C CYS A 155 28.57 2.75 -8.84
N THR A 156 29.55 3.51 -9.34
CA THR A 156 29.20 4.71 -10.11
C THR A 156 28.80 4.27 -11.50
N GLY A 157 27.68 4.79 -12.00
CA GLY A 157 27.28 4.60 -13.39
C GLY A 157 28.39 5.12 -14.32
N LEU A 158 28.84 4.29 -15.24
CA LEU A 158 29.43 4.78 -16.49
C LEU A 158 28.33 4.70 -17.54
N TRP A 159 27.45 5.70 -17.49
CA TRP A 159 26.55 6.06 -18.57
C TRP A 159 26.86 7.52 -18.93
N GLY A 160 27.89 7.67 -19.75
CA GLY A 160 28.37 8.89 -20.40
C GLY A 160 28.99 8.50 -21.73
#